data_AF-A0A952I9H6-F1
#
_entry.id   AF-A0A952I9H6-F1
#
_cell.length_a   1.000
_cell.length_b   1.000
_cell.length_c   1.000
_cell.angle_alpha   90.00
_cell.angle_beta   90.00
_cell.angle_gamma   90.00
#
_symmetry.space_group_name_H-M   'P 1'
#
loop_
_entity.id
_entity.type
_entity.pdbx_description
1 polymer ?
#
loop_
_entity_poly.entity_id
_entity_poly.type
_entity_poly.pdbx_seq_one_letter_code
_entity_poly.pdbx_strand_id
1 'polypeptide(L)'
;ANHITACEFEQVTLSANLNENNKNYHWYDENNELLGEGNTFSLVANENQTLSCKGVDAQGCESAPSIVTLNVYHFPDSISSNTRKIKVEESIEFDVVDQQESEHFYNWDFGNGQESTLRSPAVFFYDEGEFPVRLIIAHHKNGCSDTLSYSIQVEGRTDSTDLITGFHEDLELEKIKVFPNPFSNWIRIEGSAVHNGQPIEMKDIQVIDLMGRNYSEPSYFLREEKSIYLNTEKFPSGIYFIKIYSKIFKLTKS
;
A
#
# COMPACT_ATOMS: atom_id res chain seq x y z
N ALA A 1 -15.41 -36.74 -2.63
CA ALA A 1 -14.04 -36.32 -2.28
C ALA A 1 -14.18 -35.26 -1.21
N ASN A 2 -13.41 -35.37 -0.13
CA ASN A 2 -13.30 -34.26 0.81
C ASN A 2 -12.34 -33.22 0.19
N HIS A 3 -12.73 -31.96 0.24
CA HIS A 3 -11.91 -30.85 -0.22
C HIS A 3 -11.48 -30.05 1.00
N ILE A 4 -10.17 -29.88 1.15
CA ILE A 4 -9.57 -29.08 2.22
C ILE A 4 -8.80 -27.96 1.55
N THR A 5 -8.86 -26.78 2.16
CA THR A 5 -8.15 -25.59 1.73
C THR A 5 -7.23 -25.14 2.84
N ALA A 6 -6.01 -24.74 2.51
CA ALA A 6 -5.03 -24.20 3.47
C ALA A 6 -4.26 -23.04 2.86
N CYS A 7 -3.68 -22.19 3.71
CA CYS A 7 -2.70 -21.20 3.26
C CYS A 7 -1.38 -21.91 2.91
N GLU A 8 -0.60 -21.34 2.01
CA GLU A 8 0.77 -21.78 1.78
C GLU A 8 1.57 -21.83 3.09
N PHE A 9 2.37 -22.89 3.26
CA PHE A 9 3.16 -23.23 4.45
C PHE A 9 2.37 -23.51 5.74
N GLU A 10 1.04 -23.55 5.69
CA GLU A 10 0.22 -23.96 6.83
C GLU A 10 0.36 -25.46 7.10
N GLN A 11 0.42 -25.84 8.39
CA GLN A 11 0.37 -27.25 8.77
C GLN A 11 -1.08 -27.76 8.77
N VAL A 12 -1.38 -28.70 7.88
CA VAL A 12 -2.68 -29.35 7.76
C VAL A 12 -2.64 -30.70 8.45
N THR A 13 -3.63 -30.99 9.29
CA THR A 13 -3.79 -32.31 9.90
C THR A 13 -5.07 -32.97 9.40
N LEU A 14 -4.90 -34.10 8.73
CA LEU A 14 -5.97 -34.95 8.23
C LEU A 14 -6.29 -36.00 9.29
N SER A 15 -7.58 -36.29 9.48
CA SER A 15 -8.04 -37.33 10.39
C SER A 15 -8.95 -38.32 9.67
N ALA A 16 -8.68 -39.61 9.84
CA ALA A 16 -9.56 -40.68 9.43
C ALA A 16 -10.51 -41.04 10.58
N ASN A 17 -11.81 -41.15 10.27
CA ASN A 17 -12.79 -41.59 11.25
C ASN A 17 -12.58 -43.08 11.58
N LEU A 18 -12.48 -43.38 12.88
CA LEU A 18 -12.37 -44.74 13.39
C LEU A 18 -13.63 -45.53 13.01
N ASN A 19 -13.45 -46.66 12.31
CA ASN A 19 -14.47 -47.70 12.19
C ASN A 19 -14.04 -48.90 13.05
N GLU A 20 -14.98 -49.72 13.51
CA GLU A 20 -14.69 -50.83 14.44
C GLU A 20 -13.78 -51.93 13.83
N ASN A 21 -13.62 -51.93 12.50
CA ASN A 21 -12.90 -52.96 11.75
C ASN A 21 -11.44 -52.58 11.42
N ASN A 22 -11.09 -51.29 11.32
CA ASN A 22 -9.72 -50.89 11.00
C ASN A 22 -8.92 -50.67 12.29
N LYS A 23 -7.71 -51.23 12.34
CA LYS A 23 -6.76 -51.04 13.44
C LYS A 23 -5.74 -49.95 13.14
N ASN A 24 -5.51 -49.66 11.87
CA ASN A 24 -4.60 -48.61 11.41
C ASN A 24 -5.13 -47.97 10.12
N TYR A 25 -4.49 -46.89 9.69
CA TYR A 25 -4.74 -46.24 8.41
C TYR A 25 -3.40 -45.93 7.74
N HIS A 26 -3.36 -46.08 6.43
CA HIS A 26 -2.22 -45.73 5.59
C HIS A 26 -2.60 -44.57 4.68
N TRP A 27 -1.71 -43.58 4.59
CA TRP A 27 -1.87 -42.37 3.80
C TRP A 27 -0.92 -42.42 2.61
N TYR A 28 -1.43 -42.13 1.42
CA TYR A 28 -0.68 -42.19 0.18
C TYR A 28 -0.80 -40.88 -0.60
N ASP A 29 0.21 -40.61 -1.42
CA ASP A 29 0.19 -39.56 -2.43
C ASP A 29 -0.63 -39.97 -3.67
N GLU A 30 -0.60 -39.13 -4.71
CA GLU A 30 -1.26 -39.40 -5.99
C GLU A 30 -0.62 -40.55 -6.79
N ASN A 31 0.66 -40.86 -6.53
CA ASN A 31 1.40 -41.96 -7.14
C ASN A 31 1.25 -43.27 -6.37
N ASN A 32 0.43 -43.29 -5.32
CA ASN A 32 0.21 -44.42 -4.43
C ASN A 32 1.51 -44.83 -3.67
N GLU A 33 2.40 -43.87 -3.40
CA GLU A 33 3.53 -43.99 -2.47
C GLU A 33 3.04 -43.75 -1.03
N LEU A 34 3.52 -44.55 -0.08
CA LEU A 34 3.12 -44.46 1.32
C LEU A 34 3.80 -43.26 2.00
N LEU A 35 3.01 -42.29 2.43
CA LEU A 35 3.46 -41.08 3.11
C LEU A 35 3.52 -41.23 4.64
N GLY A 36 2.63 -42.05 5.21
CA GLY A 36 2.57 -42.24 6.65
C GLY A 36 1.44 -43.16 7.09
N GLU A 37 1.45 -43.48 8.38
CA GLU A 37 0.49 -44.36 9.01
C GLU A 37 -0.11 -43.72 10.27
N GLY A 38 -1.31 -44.16 10.64
CA GLY A 38 -2.04 -43.71 11.81
C GLY A 38 -3.37 -43.06 11.48
N ASN A 39 -4.22 -42.90 12.49
CA ASN A 39 -5.53 -42.27 12.36
C ASN A 39 -5.46 -40.79 11.95
N THR A 40 -4.30 -40.14 12.11
CA THR A 40 -4.05 -38.77 11.67
C THR A 40 -2.76 -38.68 10.87
N PHE A 41 -2.74 -37.79 9.88
CA PHE A 41 -1.55 -37.47 9.10
C PHE A 41 -1.41 -35.96 8.97
N SER A 42 -0.23 -35.44 9.30
CA SER A 42 0.06 -34.01 9.20
C SER A 42 1.07 -33.75 8.10
N LEU A 43 0.87 -32.65 7.39
CA LEU A 43 1.72 -32.22 6.27
C LEU A 43 1.74 -30.69 6.19
N VAL A 44 2.70 -30.15 5.45
CA VAL A 44 2.79 -28.71 5.16
C VAL A 44 2.18 -28.45 3.79
N ALA A 45 1.25 -27.49 3.72
CA ALA A 45 0.57 -27.09 2.50
C ALA A 45 1.51 -26.29 1.57
N ASN A 46 2.28 -26.98 0.73
CA ASN A 46 3.18 -26.33 -0.23
C ASN A 46 2.55 -26.17 -1.61
N GLU A 47 1.77 -27.15 -2.05
CA GLU A 47 1.15 -27.16 -3.37
C GLU A 47 -0.17 -27.95 -3.37
N ASN A 48 -0.97 -27.74 -4.41
CA ASN A 48 -2.19 -28.51 -4.60
C ASN A 48 -1.86 -29.99 -4.74
N GLN A 49 -2.49 -30.84 -3.93
CA GLN A 49 -2.20 -32.27 -3.92
C GLN A 49 -3.45 -33.11 -3.71
N THR A 50 -3.45 -34.29 -4.30
CA THR A 50 -4.48 -35.31 -4.08
C THR A 50 -3.88 -36.43 -3.23
N LEU A 51 -4.50 -36.68 -2.08
CA LEU A 51 -4.08 -37.71 -1.14
C LEU A 51 -5.15 -38.79 -1.04
N SER A 52 -4.73 -40.01 -0.72
CA SER A 52 -5.65 -41.09 -0.44
C SER A 52 -5.38 -41.74 0.90
N CYS A 53 -6.45 -42.12 1.60
CA CYS A 53 -6.40 -42.82 2.87
C CYS A 53 -7.04 -44.20 2.72
N LYS A 54 -6.37 -45.26 3.15
CA LYS A 54 -6.91 -46.61 3.20
C LYS A 54 -6.88 -47.12 4.64
N GLY A 55 -7.97 -47.74 5.06
CA GLY A 55 -8.04 -48.40 6.36
C GLY A 55 -7.40 -49.78 6.31
N VAL A 56 -6.73 -50.19 7.39
CA VAL A 56 -6.02 -51.46 7.50
C VAL A 56 -6.59 -52.26 8.66
N ASP A 57 -7.00 -53.49 8.40
CA ASP A 57 -7.49 -54.41 9.43
C ASP A 57 -6.35 -55.08 10.23
N ALA A 58 -6.70 -55.94 11.18
CA ALA A 58 -5.71 -56.64 12.01
C ALA A 58 -4.86 -57.68 11.25
N GLN A 59 -5.27 -58.05 10.03
CA GLN A 59 -4.56 -58.99 9.16
C GLN A 59 -3.70 -58.27 8.11
N GLY A 60 -3.78 -56.94 8.04
CA GLY A 60 -3.04 -56.12 7.07
C GLY A 60 -3.76 -55.90 5.75
N CYS A 61 -5.05 -56.22 5.64
CA CYS A 61 -5.81 -55.96 4.41
C CYS A 61 -6.23 -54.48 4.33
N GLU A 62 -5.97 -53.85 3.19
CA GLU A 62 -6.32 -52.46 2.91
C GLU A 62 -7.73 -52.32 2.32
N SER A 63 -8.47 -51.30 2.77
CA SER A 63 -9.76 -50.92 2.19
C SER A 63 -9.61 -50.23 0.83
N ALA A 64 -10.73 -50.00 0.15
CA ALA A 64 -10.78 -49.04 -0.95
C ALA A 64 -10.30 -47.65 -0.49
N PRO A 65 -9.59 -46.88 -1.34
CA PRO A 65 -9.07 -45.57 -0.98
C PRO A 65 -10.19 -44.53 -0.84
N SER A 66 -10.09 -43.73 0.22
CA SER A 66 -10.84 -42.48 0.37
C SER A 66 -9.97 -41.32 -0.09
N ILE A 67 -10.47 -40.54 -1.07
CA ILE A 67 -9.71 -39.45 -1.68
C ILE A 67 -10.02 -38.12 -0.99
N VAL A 68 -8.96 -37.38 -0.65
CA VAL A 68 -8.99 -36.02 -0.18
C VAL A 68 -8.10 -35.16 -1.07
N THR A 69 -8.60 -33.98 -1.45
CA THR A 69 -7.81 -33.00 -2.22
C THR A 69 -7.51 -31.82 -1.32
N LEU A 70 -6.25 -31.41 -1.31
CA LEU A 70 -5.79 -30.20 -0.65
C LEU A 70 -5.57 -29.13 -1.72
N ASN A 71 -6.30 -28.02 -1.61
CA ASN A 71 -6.03 -26.82 -2.39
C ASN A 71 -5.24 -25.83 -1.53
N VAL A 72 -4.09 -25.41 -2.00
CA VAL A 72 -3.19 -24.46 -1.35
C VAL A 72 -3.37 -23.11 -2.00
N TYR A 73 -3.61 -22.09 -1.19
CA TYR A 73 -3.67 -20.71 -1.65
C TYR A 73 -2.29 -20.08 -1.48
N HIS A 74 -1.71 -19.71 -2.61
CA HIS A 74 -0.44 -19.00 -2.67
C HIS A 74 -0.64 -17.50 -2.50
N PHE A 75 0.44 -16.84 -2.10
CA PHE A 75 0.53 -15.40 -2.10
C PHE A 75 1.52 -14.93 -3.16
N PRO A 76 1.41 -13.67 -3.59
CA PRO A 76 2.40 -13.08 -4.48
C PRO A 76 3.81 -13.11 -3.89
N ASP A 77 4.79 -13.40 -4.74
CA ASP A 77 6.19 -13.58 -4.34
C ASP A 77 6.83 -12.30 -3.83
N SER A 78 6.51 -11.16 -4.47
CA SER A 78 7.21 -9.91 -4.21
C SER A 78 6.48 -8.66 -4.71
N ILE A 79 6.92 -7.51 -4.19
CA ILE A 79 6.59 -6.18 -4.71
C ILE A 79 7.61 -5.80 -5.79
N SER A 80 7.13 -5.18 -6.86
CA SER A 80 7.94 -4.54 -7.89
C SER A 80 7.61 -3.05 -8.00
N SER A 81 8.56 -2.29 -8.56
CA SER A 81 8.36 -0.88 -8.89
C SER A 81 9.11 -0.52 -10.17
N ASN A 82 8.70 0.56 -10.84
CA ASN A 82 9.39 1.07 -12.03
C ASN A 82 10.83 1.56 -11.74
N THR A 83 11.11 2.00 -10.51
CA THR A 83 12.45 2.35 -10.02
C THR A 83 12.54 2.13 -8.51
N ARG A 84 13.74 1.97 -7.96
CA ARG A 84 14.00 1.92 -6.50
C ARG A 84 14.37 3.28 -5.91
N LYS A 85 14.54 4.27 -6.77
CA LYS A 85 15.05 5.59 -6.41
C LYS A 85 14.38 6.66 -7.24
N ILE A 86 13.86 7.68 -6.56
CA ILE A 86 13.20 8.84 -7.16
C ILE A 86 13.65 10.12 -6.48
N LYS A 87 13.39 11.26 -7.10
CA LYS A 87 13.46 12.56 -6.43
C LYS A 87 12.12 12.87 -5.77
N VAL A 88 12.13 13.75 -4.78
CA VAL A 88 10.89 14.33 -4.24
C VAL A 88 10.01 14.88 -5.38
N GLU A 89 8.70 14.70 -5.24
CA GLU A 89 7.65 15.10 -6.20
C GLU A 89 7.58 14.26 -7.49
N GLU A 90 8.43 13.25 -7.66
CA GLU A 90 8.28 12.27 -8.74
C GLU A 90 7.28 11.16 -8.36
N SER A 91 6.57 10.64 -9.36
CA SER A 91 5.67 9.49 -9.20
C SER A 91 6.42 8.17 -9.30
N ILE A 92 6.11 7.24 -8.41
CA ILE A 92 6.54 5.84 -8.49
C ILE A 92 5.30 4.95 -8.64
N GLU A 93 5.41 3.96 -9.51
CA GLU A 93 4.37 2.94 -9.72
C GLU A 93 4.82 1.64 -9.09
N PHE A 94 3.96 1.04 -8.27
CA PHE A 94 4.15 -0.28 -7.69
C PHE A 94 3.29 -1.30 -8.41
N ASP A 95 3.77 -2.53 -8.46
CA ASP A 95 2.95 -3.67 -8.86
C ASP A 95 3.31 -4.92 -8.04
N VAL A 96 2.36 -5.85 -7.99
CA VAL A 96 2.50 -7.13 -7.32
C VAL A 96 2.95 -8.20 -8.32
N VAL A 97 4.06 -8.87 -8.03
CA VAL A 97 4.57 -9.98 -8.85
C VAL A 97 4.01 -11.28 -8.29
N ASP A 98 3.17 -11.95 -9.08
CA ASP A 98 2.46 -13.15 -8.69
C ASP A 98 2.58 -14.21 -9.80
N GLN A 99 2.80 -15.46 -9.42
CA GLN A 99 2.88 -16.61 -10.33
C GLN A 99 1.51 -17.23 -10.62
N GLN A 100 0.50 -16.95 -9.79
CA GLN A 100 -0.85 -17.51 -9.93
C GLN A 100 -1.87 -16.38 -9.83
N GLU A 101 -2.51 -16.00 -10.94
CA GLU A 101 -3.59 -15.01 -10.91
C GLU A 101 -4.72 -15.46 -9.96
N SER A 102 -4.78 -14.83 -8.78
CA SER A 102 -5.83 -15.08 -7.80
C SER A 102 -6.45 -13.78 -7.29
N GLU A 103 -7.71 -13.85 -6.85
CA GLU A 103 -8.45 -12.68 -6.35
C GLU A 103 -8.01 -12.34 -4.92
N HIS A 104 -7.07 -11.40 -4.81
CA HIS A 104 -6.58 -10.87 -3.56
C HIS A 104 -7.14 -9.47 -3.25
N PHE A 105 -7.25 -9.17 -1.96
CA PHE A 105 -7.35 -7.81 -1.46
C PHE A 105 -5.96 -7.28 -1.11
N TYR A 106 -5.68 -6.06 -1.52
CA TYR A 106 -4.42 -5.37 -1.27
C TYR A 106 -4.64 -4.26 -0.25
N ASN A 107 -3.70 -4.11 0.68
CA ASN A 107 -3.64 -2.98 1.59
C ASN A 107 -2.19 -2.48 1.69
N TRP A 108 -1.91 -1.42 0.95
CA TRP A 108 -0.61 -0.77 0.88
C TRP A 108 -0.49 0.32 1.96
N ASP A 109 0.70 0.40 2.53
CA ASP A 109 1.18 1.46 3.41
C ASP A 109 2.57 1.87 2.89
N PHE A 110 2.69 3.09 2.37
CA PHE A 110 3.93 3.53 1.71
C PHE A 110 4.95 4.15 2.68
N GLY A 111 4.67 4.14 3.99
CA GLY A 111 5.55 4.70 5.03
C GLY A 111 5.62 6.23 5.05
N ASN A 112 4.91 6.91 4.13
CA ASN A 112 4.81 8.37 4.03
C ASN A 112 3.42 8.91 4.44
N GLY A 113 2.60 8.06 5.08
CA GLY A 113 1.23 8.38 5.48
C GLY A 113 0.17 8.22 4.38
N GLN A 114 0.54 7.79 3.18
CA GLN A 114 -0.40 7.38 2.13
C GLN A 114 -0.65 5.88 2.18
N GLU A 115 -1.87 5.48 1.80
CA GLU A 115 -2.32 4.10 1.73
C GLU A 115 -3.05 3.84 0.39
N SER A 116 -3.16 2.58 -0.03
CA SER A 116 -3.93 2.21 -1.22
C SER A 116 -4.47 0.78 -1.14
N THR A 117 -5.59 0.52 -1.83
CA THR A 117 -6.16 -0.82 -2.00
C THR A 117 -6.11 -1.32 -3.44
N LEU A 118 -5.45 -0.58 -4.34
CA LEU A 118 -5.27 -0.97 -5.73
C LEU A 118 -4.17 -2.03 -5.84
N ARG A 119 -4.26 -2.94 -6.83
CA ARG A 119 -3.18 -3.89 -7.15
C ARG A 119 -1.90 -3.15 -7.55
N SER A 120 -2.04 -2.15 -8.41
CA SER A 120 -0.93 -1.39 -9.00
C SER A 120 -1.12 0.12 -8.73
N PRO A 121 -0.75 0.63 -7.54
CA PRO A 121 -0.90 2.03 -7.19
C PRO A 121 0.24 2.90 -7.72
N ALA A 122 -0.07 4.15 -8.06
CA ALA A 122 0.90 5.21 -8.32
C ALA A 122 0.93 6.19 -7.13
N VAL A 123 2.12 6.52 -6.63
CA VAL A 123 2.32 7.28 -5.38
C VAL A 123 3.39 8.35 -5.58
N PHE A 124 3.26 9.46 -4.85
CA PHE A 124 4.25 10.53 -4.79
C PHE A 124 4.89 10.60 -3.41
N PHE A 125 6.18 10.92 -3.35
CA PHE A 125 6.91 11.18 -2.10
C PHE A 125 7.41 12.62 -2.07
N TYR A 126 7.20 13.31 -0.95
CA TYR A 126 7.47 14.75 -0.84
C TYR A 126 8.60 15.11 0.13
N ASP A 127 8.93 14.17 1.00
CA ASP A 127 10.06 14.26 1.90
C ASP A 127 11.18 13.35 1.38
N GLU A 128 12.42 13.80 1.56
CA GLU A 128 13.59 12.97 1.26
C GLU A 128 13.83 11.95 2.37
N GLY A 129 14.41 10.81 2.02
CA GLY A 129 14.69 9.74 2.97
C GLY A 129 14.45 8.36 2.39
N GLU A 130 14.64 7.35 3.23
CA GLU A 130 14.29 5.96 2.93
C GLU A 130 12.89 5.67 3.46
N PHE A 131 12.01 5.16 2.59
CA PHE A 131 10.63 4.84 2.93
C PHE A 131 10.37 3.33 2.88
N PRO A 132 9.97 2.72 4.01
CA PRO A 132 9.53 1.33 4.03
C PRO A 132 8.09 1.24 3.51
N VAL A 133 7.92 0.62 2.35
CA VAL A 133 6.63 0.26 1.78
C VAL A 133 6.24 -1.14 2.28
N ARG A 134 5.04 -1.25 2.83
CA ARG A 134 4.45 -2.51 3.30
C ARG A 134 3.17 -2.78 2.54
N LEU A 135 2.98 -4.02 2.12
CA LEU A 135 1.75 -4.50 1.52
C LEU A 135 1.23 -5.68 2.33
N ILE A 136 -0.01 -5.59 2.80
CA ILE A 136 -0.74 -6.73 3.33
C ILE A 136 -1.67 -7.25 2.23
N ILE A 137 -1.54 -8.54 1.92
CA ILE A 137 -2.34 -9.23 0.91
C ILE A 137 -3.23 -10.22 1.62
N ALA A 138 -4.53 -10.17 1.38
CA ALA A 138 -5.48 -11.13 1.94
C ALA A 138 -6.23 -11.87 0.84
N HIS A 139 -6.36 -13.18 0.96
CA HIS A 139 -7.15 -13.97 0.03
C HIS A 139 -8.65 -13.88 0.36
N HIS A 140 -9.47 -13.63 -0.66
CA HIS A 140 -10.89 -13.26 -0.49
C HIS A 140 -11.73 -14.30 0.27
N LYS A 141 -11.41 -15.60 0.17
CA LYS A 141 -12.36 -16.67 0.56
C LYS A 141 -12.09 -17.34 1.91
N ASN A 142 -10.90 -17.21 2.48
CA ASN A 142 -10.47 -18.04 3.61
C ASN A 142 -9.71 -17.29 4.71
N GLY A 143 -9.50 -15.98 4.57
CA GLY A 143 -8.84 -15.18 5.60
C GLY A 143 -7.34 -15.40 5.74
N CYS A 144 -6.71 -16.13 4.81
CA CYS A 144 -5.26 -16.16 4.70
C CYS A 144 -4.75 -14.75 4.39
N SER A 145 -3.74 -14.28 5.11
CA SER A 145 -3.07 -13.01 4.81
C SER A 145 -1.55 -13.14 4.90
N ASP A 146 -0.85 -12.45 4.01
CA ASP A 146 0.61 -12.33 4.03
C ASP A 146 1.04 -10.86 3.95
N THR A 147 2.28 -10.58 4.35
CA THR A 147 2.85 -9.23 4.37
C THR A 147 4.17 -9.18 3.61
N LEU A 148 4.20 -8.38 2.56
CA LEU A 148 5.40 -8.06 1.79
C LEU A 148 5.96 -6.69 2.23
N SER A 149 7.28 -6.55 2.13
CA SER A 149 8.00 -5.31 2.44
C SER A 149 8.95 -4.92 1.29
N TYR A 150 9.07 -3.63 1.04
CA TYR A 150 9.89 -3.05 0.00
C TYR A 150 10.45 -1.70 0.46
N SER A 151 11.64 -1.29 0.00
CA SER A 151 12.24 -0.01 0.40
C SER A 151 12.51 0.87 -0.82
N ILE A 152 12.18 2.15 -0.69
CA ILE A 152 12.42 3.19 -1.70
C ILE A 152 13.33 4.28 -1.13
N GLN A 153 14.30 4.71 -1.95
CA GLN A 153 15.13 5.87 -1.65
C GLN A 153 14.58 7.12 -2.36
N VAL A 154 14.23 8.15 -1.60
CA VAL A 154 13.77 9.44 -2.12
C VAL A 154 14.84 10.50 -1.88
N GLU A 155 15.34 11.10 -2.96
CA GLU A 155 16.34 12.17 -2.88
C GLU A 155 15.71 13.55 -2.90
N GLY A 156 16.26 14.47 -2.11
CA GLY A 156 15.95 15.88 -2.22
C GLY A 156 16.36 16.47 -3.56
N ARG A 157 15.82 17.66 -3.86
CA ARG A 157 16.24 18.44 -5.02
C ARG A 157 17.62 19.04 -4.72
N THR A 158 18.68 18.50 -5.34
CA THR A 158 20.04 19.04 -5.25
C THR A 158 20.21 20.37 -5.99
N ASP A 159 19.23 20.77 -6.82
CA ASP A 159 19.39 21.91 -7.71
C ASP A 159 18.53 23.07 -7.24
N SER A 160 19.20 24.08 -6.68
CA SER A 160 18.67 25.37 -6.26
C SER A 160 18.37 26.32 -7.43
N THR A 161 18.22 25.82 -8.66
CA THR A 161 18.14 26.65 -9.87
C THR A 161 16.73 26.92 -10.38
N ASP A 162 15.68 26.39 -9.74
CA ASP A 162 14.29 26.62 -10.16
C ASP A 162 13.64 27.86 -9.52
N LEU A 163 14.43 28.83 -9.07
CA LEU A 163 13.95 30.14 -8.63
C LEU A 163 13.92 31.13 -9.80
N ILE A 164 12.75 31.16 -10.46
CA ILE A 164 12.05 32.34 -11.01
C ILE A 164 12.87 33.24 -11.96
N THR A 165 12.65 33.10 -13.27
CA THR A 165 12.91 34.17 -14.23
C THR A 165 11.78 35.22 -14.15
N GLY A 166 11.90 36.12 -13.17
CA GLY A 166 11.04 37.29 -13.00
C GLY A 166 11.89 38.46 -12.47
N PHE A 167 11.93 39.55 -13.23
CA PHE A 167 12.82 40.69 -13.02
C PHE A 167 12.66 41.37 -11.64
N HIS A 168 13.75 41.35 -10.86
CA HIS A 168 14.19 42.25 -9.77
C HIS A 168 13.22 42.61 -8.62
N GLU A 169 13.49 42.10 -7.41
CA GLU A 169 14.19 42.74 -6.27
C GLU A 169 14.09 41.79 -5.05
N ASP A 170 15.20 41.15 -4.68
CA ASP A 170 15.51 40.50 -3.39
C ASP A 170 14.35 39.84 -2.62
N LEU A 171 13.58 38.98 -3.29
CA LEU A 171 12.65 38.06 -2.63
C LEU A 171 13.24 36.65 -2.71
N GLU A 172 13.88 36.23 -1.63
CA GLU A 172 14.26 34.84 -1.46
C GLU A 172 13.03 34.07 -0.97
N LEU A 173 12.32 33.44 -1.90
CA LEU A 173 11.30 32.47 -1.55
C LEU A 173 12.01 31.19 -1.13
N GLU A 174 11.95 30.82 0.15
CA GLU A 174 12.09 29.40 0.46
C GLU A 174 10.88 28.71 -0.21
N LYS A 175 11.15 27.61 -0.94
CA LYS A 175 10.17 26.94 -1.81
C LYS A 175 8.83 26.80 -1.08
N ILE A 176 7.79 27.44 -1.62
CA ILE A 176 6.42 27.24 -1.14
C ILE A 176 6.00 25.83 -1.56
N LYS A 177 5.75 24.99 -0.57
CA LYS A 177 5.33 23.60 -0.75
C LYS A 177 3.83 23.48 -0.44
N VAL A 178 3.12 22.69 -1.24
CA VAL A 178 1.67 22.48 -1.11
C VAL A 178 1.39 20.98 -1.15
N PHE A 179 0.86 20.42 -0.05
CA PHE A 179 0.65 18.98 0.12
C PHE A 179 -0.72 18.65 0.73
N PRO A 180 -1.28 17.47 0.47
CA PRO A 180 -0.95 16.59 -0.65
C PRO A 180 -1.39 17.25 -1.98
N ASN A 181 -0.74 16.90 -3.07
CA ASN A 181 -1.21 17.25 -4.42
C ASN A 181 -1.05 16.03 -5.34
N PRO A 182 -2.13 15.30 -5.69
CA PRO A 182 -3.55 15.65 -5.52
C PRO A 182 -4.05 15.62 -4.07
N PHE A 183 -5.13 16.36 -3.77
CA PHE A 183 -5.74 16.44 -2.43
C PHE A 183 -7.17 15.92 -2.39
N SER A 184 -7.64 15.56 -1.19
CA SER A 184 -9.05 15.18 -0.94
C SER A 184 -9.70 16.10 0.08
N ASN A 185 -9.33 15.98 1.36
CA ASN A 185 -10.03 16.67 2.46
C ASN A 185 -9.26 17.85 3.05
N TRP A 186 -7.96 17.93 2.79
CA TRP A 186 -7.14 19.01 3.30
C TRP A 186 -5.95 19.31 2.38
N ILE A 187 -5.42 20.52 2.49
CA ILE A 187 -4.15 20.97 1.94
C ILE A 187 -3.33 21.62 3.06
N ARG A 188 -2.03 21.38 3.11
CA ARG A 188 -1.01 22.01 3.95
C ARG A 188 -0.09 22.80 3.04
N ILE A 189 0.01 24.10 3.33
CA ILE A 189 0.88 25.04 2.64
C ILE A 189 2.02 25.36 3.61
N GLU A 190 3.25 25.08 3.20
CA GLU A 190 4.45 25.33 3.99
C GLU A 190 5.39 26.23 3.19
N GLY A 191 6.02 27.18 3.85
CA GLY A 191 7.00 28.05 3.22
C GLY A 191 7.30 29.28 4.04
N SER A 192 8.50 29.79 3.88
CA SER A 192 8.92 31.09 4.38
C SER A 192 9.31 31.92 3.17
N ALA A 193 8.82 33.15 3.08
CA ALA A 193 9.42 34.12 2.19
C ALA A 193 10.30 35.03 3.04
N VAL A 194 11.49 35.36 2.58
CA VAL A 194 12.37 36.33 3.25
C VAL A 194 12.60 37.49 2.29
N HIS A 195 12.45 38.72 2.80
CA HIS A 195 12.81 39.93 2.07
C HIS A 195 13.78 40.73 2.94
N ASN A 196 14.98 41.00 2.43
CA ASN A 196 16.03 41.71 3.15
C ASN A 196 16.33 41.14 4.55
N GLY A 197 16.34 39.81 4.68
CA GLY A 197 16.59 39.12 5.95
C GLY A 197 15.43 39.12 6.94
N GLN A 198 14.26 39.69 6.59
CA GLN A 198 13.05 39.67 7.41
C GLN A 198 12.07 38.59 6.92
N PRO A 199 11.54 37.74 7.81
CA PRO A 199 10.47 36.80 7.47
C PRO A 199 9.22 37.55 7.01
N ILE A 200 8.72 37.17 5.85
CA ILE A 200 7.45 37.62 5.30
C ILE A 200 6.37 36.66 5.78
N GLU A 201 5.51 37.12 6.68
CA GLU A 201 4.33 36.37 7.05
C GLU A 201 3.36 36.25 5.86
N MET A 202 2.96 35.02 5.53
CA MET A 202 1.91 34.73 4.55
C MET A 202 0.56 35.19 5.11
N LYS A 203 0.19 36.46 4.92
CA LYS A 203 -0.98 37.05 5.59
C LYS A 203 -2.30 36.69 4.91
N ASP A 204 -2.36 36.71 3.59
CA ASP A 204 -3.59 36.43 2.86
C ASP A 204 -3.35 35.31 1.85
N ILE A 205 -4.18 34.27 1.88
CA ILE A 205 -4.20 33.18 0.91
C ILE A 205 -5.52 33.24 0.18
N GLN A 206 -5.45 33.17 -1.14
CA GLN A 206 -6.61 33.03 -1.99
C GLN A 206 -6.56 31.70 -2.74
N VAL A 207 -7.65 30.94 -2.70
CA VAL A 207 -7.84 29.69 -3.42
C VAL A 207 -8.95 29.89 -4.44
N ILE A 208 -8.65 29.64 -5.70
CA ILE A 208 -9.60 29.78 -6.81
C ILE A 208 -9.57 28.55 -7.71
N ASP A 209 -10.71 28.23 -8.33
CA ASP A 209 -10.74 27.21 -9.38
C ASP A 209 -10.48 27.78 -10.79
N LEU A 210 -10.51 26.91 -11.81
CA LEU A 210 -10.35 27.30 -13.22
C LEU A 210 -11.40 28.30 -13.72
N MET A 211 -12.57 28.37 -13.08
CA MET A 211 -13.64 29.31 -13.42
C MET A 211 -13.51 30.64 -12.65
N GLY A 212 -12.49 30.77 -11.79
CA GLY A 212 -12.27 31.93 -10.93
C GLY A 212 -13.17 31.99 -9.71
N ARG A 213 -13.89 30.91 -9.36
CA ARG A 213 -14.69 30.86 -8.12
C ARG A 213 -13.77 30.83 -6.92
N ASN A 214 -14.08 31.64 -5.90
CA ASN A 214 -13.25 31.82 -4.71
C ASN A 214 -13.65 30.85 -3.58
N TYR A 215 -12.67 30.15 -3.02
CA TYR A 215 -12.82 29.18 -1.93
C TYR A 215 -12.02 29.57 -0.66
N SER A 216 -11.78 30.86 -0.46
CA SER A 216 -10.89 31.38 0.59
C SER A 216 -11.64 31.80 1.86
N GLU A 217 -12.66 31.05 2.25
CA GLU A 217 -13.41 31.34 3.49
C GLU A 217 -12.48 31.20 4.70
N PRO A 218 -12.39 32.22 5.58
CA PRO A 218 -11.46 32.18 6.73
C PRO A 218 -11.64 30.95 7.62
N SER A 219 -12.87 30.43 7.72
CA SER A 219 -13.20 29.23 8.48
C SER A 219 -12.56 27.94 7.97
N TYR A 220 -12.05 27.91 6.73
CA TYR A 220 -11.36 26.76 6.18
C TYR A 220 -9.88 26.71 6.57
N PHE A 221 -9.32 27.80 7.08
CA PHE A 221 -7.89 27.89 7.36
C PHE A 221 -7.57 27.71 8.85
N LEU A 222 -6.60 26.84 9.13
CA LEU A 222 -5.93 26.74 10.42
C LEU A 222 -4.46 27.15 10.23
N ARG A 223 -3.98 28.08 11.07
CA ARG A 223 -2.61 28.59 11.00
C ARG A 223 -1.78 28.09 12.16
N GLU A 224 -0.64 27.48 11.84
CA GLU A 224 0.43 27.09 12.77
C GLU A 224 1.71 27.86 12.40
N GLU A 225 2.71 27.90 13.29
CA GLU A 225 3.87 28.82 13.19
C GLU A 225 4.49 28.93 11.78
N LYS A 226 4.62 27.81 11.05
CA LYS A 226 5.21 27.75 9.71
C LYS A 226 4.32 27.10 8.63
N SER A 227 3.12 26.68 9.00
CA SER A 227 2.26 25.88 8.13
C SER A 227 0.82 26.37 8.18
N ILE A 228 0.15 26.33 7.03
CA ILE A 228 -1.26 26.72 6.91
C ILE A 228 -2.03 25.52 6.37
N TYR A 229 -2.99 25.04 7.14
CA TYR A 229 -3.89 23.98 6.74
C TYR A 229 -5.19 24.57 6.19
N LEU A 230 -5.67 24.03 5.09
CA LEU A 230 -6.91 24.37 4.42
C LEU A 230 -7.79 23.11 4.39
N ASN A 231 -8.98 23.16 4.99
CA ASN A 231 -9.99 22.12 4.83
C ASN A 231 -10.67 22.24 3.45
N THR A 232 -10.63 21.16 2.67
CA THR A 232 -11.17 21.07 1.31
C THR A 232 -12.32 20.08 1.16
N GLU A 233 -12.92 19.56 2.23
CA GLU A 233 -14.02 18.58 2.16
C GLU A 233 -15.23 19.06 1.34
N LYS A 234 -15.42 20.38 1.27
CA LYS A 234 -16.52 21.02 0.52
C LYS A 234 -16.13 21.43 -0.90
N PHE A 235 -14.90 21.19 -1.32
CA PHE A 235 -14.40 21.61 -2.62
C PHE A 235 -14.84 20.57 -3.66
N PRO A 236 -15.48 20.98 -4.77
CA PRO A 236 -15.73 20.09 -5.89
C PRO A 236 -14.42 19.51 -6.46
N SER A 237 -14.47 18.32 -7.08
CA SER A 237 -13.32 17.82 -7.83
C SER A 237 -12.91 18.79 -8.93
N GLY A 238 -11.62 19.12 -9.05
CA GLY A 238 -11.13 20.05 -10.05
C GLY A 238 -9.70 20.51 -9.81
N ILE A 239 -9.26 21.46 -10.64
CA ILE A 239 -7.95 22.11 -10.51
C ILE A 239 -8.13 23.45 -9.78
N TYR A 240 -7.27 23.69 -8.81
CA TYR A 240 -7.27 24.89 -7.98
C TYR A 240 -5.92 25.59 -8.03
N PHE A 241 -5.96 26.92 -8.01
CA PHE A 241 -4.80 27.78 -7.90
C PHE A 241 -4.78 28.43 -6.52
N ILE A 242 -3.61 28.41 -5.89
CA ILE A 242 -3.35 29.09 -4.62
C ILE A 242 -2.54 30.35 -4.95
N LYS A 243 -3.06 31.50 -4.55
CA LYS A 243 -2.38 32.79 -4.58
C LYS A 243 -2.03 33.19 -3.16
N ILE A 244 -0.80 33.62 -2.95
CA ILE A 244 -0.29 34.00 -1.63
C ILE A 244 0.07 35.48 -1.71
N TYR A 245 -0.48 36.27 -0.80
CA TYR A 245 -0.26 37.70 -0.70
C TYR A 245 0.55 38.02 0.55
N SER A 246 1.58 38.84 0.36
CA SER A 246 2.33 39.48 1.45
C SER A 246 1.96 40.96 1.55
N LYS A 247 1.99 41.52 2.76
CA LYS A 247 1.62 42.93 3.01
C LYS A 247 2.73 43.96 2.71
N ILE A 248 3.77 43.60 1.95
CA ILE A 248 4.96 44.48 1.86
C ILE A 248 4.80 45.61 0.83
N PHE A 249 3.85 45.53 -0.10
CA PHE A 249 3.71 46.53 -1.17
C PHE A 249 2.51 47.46 -0.96
N LYS A 250 2.75 48.62 -0.33
CA LYS A 250 1.86 49.78 -0.44
C LYS A 250 2.35 50.65 -1.60
N LEU A 251 1.71 50.55 -2.75
CA LEU A 251 1.87 51.54 -3.82
C LEU A 251 0.89 52.68 -3.59
N THR A 252 1.38 53.83 -3.14
CA THR A 252 0.62 55.08 -3.14
C THR A 252 0.84 55.79 -4.47
N LYS A 253 -0.23 56.03 -5.21
CA LYS A 253 -0.23 56.92 -6.38
C LYS A 253 -0.50 58.34 -5.87
N SER A 254 0.45 59.26 -6.07
CA SER A 254 0.23 60.70 -5.93
C SER A 254 -0.51 61.24 -7.14
#